data_AF-A0A914JV11-F1
#
_entry.id   AF-A0A914JV11-F1
#
_cell.length_a   1.000
_cell.length_b   1.000
_cell.length_c   1.000
_cell.angle_alpha   90.00
_cell.angle_beta   90.00
_cell.angle_gamma   90.00
#
_symmetry.space_group_name_H-M   'P 1'
#
loop_
_entity.id
_entity.type
_entity.pdbx_description
1 polymer ?
#
loop_
_entity_poly.entity_id
_entity_poly.type
_entity_poly.pdbx_seq_one_letter_code
_entity_poly.pdbx_strand_id
1 'polypeptide(L)'
;MGTVGGANIGRFPLVLYKRILRLHYGLPTPEMKLMGDAYVKDEFRRHKTAAPELALLFLKEWTEYCTMLSKQLSNKGLVKGLSVGKDLDPEQIEALEEQKLFQLYELKQEAEKWKQRKS
;
A
#
# COMPACT_ATOMS: atom_id res chain seq x y z
N MET A 1 33.48 -21.09 -15.39
CA MET A 1 33.14 -20.49 -14.09
C MET A 1 31.78 -19.79 -14.23
N GLY A 2 30.71 -20.43 -13.76
CA GLY A 2 29.37 -19.87 -13.82
C GLY A 2 29.15 -18.86 -12.70
N THR A 3 28.81 -17.62 -13.05
CA THR A 3 28.41 -16.60 -12.08
C THR A 3 26.96 -16.86 -11.65
N VAL A 4 26.82 -17.35 -10.43
CA VAL A 4 25.57 -17.57 -9.73
C VAL A 4 24.91 -16.23 -9.40
N GLY A 5 23.64 -16.07 -9.80
CA GLY A 5 22.62 -15.39 -8.99
C GLY A 5 22.81 -13.90 -8.66
N GLY A 6 23.06 -13.04 -9.64
CA GLY A 6 22.83 -11.60 -9.47
C GLY A 6 21.33 -11.29 -9.58
N ALA A 7 20.63 -11.16 -8.45
CA ALA A 7 19.27 -10.63 -8.47
C ALA A 7 19.27 -9.30 -9.24
N ASN A 8 18.36 -9.14 -10.20
CA ASN A 8 18.27 -7.97 -11.08
C ASN A 8 17.88 -6.72 -10.28
N ILE A 9 18.83 -6.09 -9.57
CA ILE A 9 18.61 -4.88 -8.76
C ILE A 9 17.96 -3.76 -9.61
N GLY A 10 18.39 -3.61 -10.87
CA GLY A 10 17.77 -2.65 -11.80
C GLY A 10 16.31 -2.94 -12.19
N ARG A 11 15.80 -4.17 -11.97
CA ARG A 11 14.39 -4.53 -12.23
C ARG A 11 13.54 -4.58 -10.97
N PHE A 12 14.14 -4.48 -9.79
CA PHE A 12 13.42 -4.60 -8.52
C PHE A 12 12.21 -3.67 -8.42
N PRO A 13 12.30 -2.37 -8.78
CA PRO A 13 11.13 -1.47 -8.73
C PRO A 13 9.97 -1.97 -9.61
N LEU A 14 10.28 -2.49 -10.80
CA LEU A 14 9.27 -3.00 -11.74
C LEU A 14 8.64 -4.31 -11.23
N VAL A 15 9.43 -5.17 -10.58
CA VAL A 15 8.94 -6.41 -9.96
C VAL A 15 8.01 -6.08 -8.80
N LEU A 16 8.39 -5.16 -7.93
CA LEU A 16 7.60 -4.70 -6.79
C LEU A 16 6.27 -4.09 -7.26
N TYR A 17 6.33 -3.15 -8.21
CA TYR A 17 5.17 -2.55 -8.85
C TYR A 17 4.18 -3.60 -9.39
N LYS A 18 4.68 -4.56 -10.19
CA LYS A 18 3.84 -5.62 -10.75
C LYS A 18 3.27 -6.54 -9.67
N ARG A 19 4.01 -6.82 -8.60
CA ARG A 19 3.56 -7.68 -7.51
C ARG A 19 2.42 -7.03 -6.72
N ILE A 20 2.52 -5.74 -6.40
CA ILE A 20 1.46 -4.98 -5.71
C ILE A 20 0.17 -4.99 -6.53
N LEU A 21 0.26 -4.66 -7.83
CA LEU A 21 -0.92 -4.68 -8.70
C LEU A 21 -1.56 -6.06 -8.82
N ARG A 22 -0.79 -7.16 -8.71
CA ARG A 22 -1.36 -8.51 -8.65
C ARG A 22 -2.08 -8.77 -7.33
N LEU A 23 -1.53 -8.32 -6.21
CA LEU A 23 -2.17 -8.46 -4.90
C LEU A 23 -3.48 -7.68 -4.82
N HIS A 24 -3.58 -6.54 -5.50
CA HIS A 24 -4.80 -5.74 -5.58
C HIS A 24 -6.01 -6.48 -6.21
N TYR A 25 -5.79 -7.55 -6.99
CA TYR A 25 -6.89 -8.41 -7.45
C TYR A 25 -7.59 -9.14 -6.30
N GLY A 26 -6.93 -9.30 -5.15
CA GLY A 26 -7.51 -9.89 -3.95
C GLY A 26 -8.30 -8.90 -3.07
N LEU A 27 -8.35 -7.61 -3.43
CA LEU A 27 -9.08 -6.61 -2.65
C LEU A 27 -10.59 -6.88 -2.64
N PRO A 28 -11.28 -6.60 -1.51
CA PRO A 28 -12.65 -7.05 -1.29
C PRO A 28 -13.69 -6.30 -2.15
N THR A 29 -13.39 -5.08 -2.60
CA THR A 29 -14.29 -4.31 -3.48
C THR A 29 -13.59 -3.81 -4.75
N PRO A 30 -14.30 -3.72 -5.88
CA PRO A 30 -13.76 -3.14 -7.11
C PRO A 30 -13.26 -1.70 -6.95
N GLU A 31 -13.93 -0.90 -6.12
CA GLU A 31 -13.58 0.50 -5.88
C GLU A 31 -12.23 0.62 -5.14
N MET A 32 -11.98 -0.25 -4.15
CA MET A 32 -10.69 -0.29 -3.46
C MET A 32 -9.56 -0.62 -4.42
N LYS A 33 -9.78 -1.59 -5.33
CA LYS A 33 -8.82 -1.93 -6.37
C LYS A 33 -8.57 -0.76 -7.31
N LEU A 34 -9.64 -0.11 -7.81
CA LEU A 34 -9.52 0.99 -8.75
C LEU A 34 -8.72 2.15 -8.15
N MET A 35 -9.08 2.58 -6.94
CA MET A 35 -8.39 3.66 -6.24
C MET A 35 -6.94 3.29 -5.92
N GLY A 36 -6.71 2.08 -5.40
CA GLY A 36 -5.38 1.57 -5.10
C GLY A 36 -4.48 1.49 -6.34
N ASP A 37 -4.97 0.91 -7.44
CA ASP A 37 -4.22 0.79 -8.70
C ASP A 37 -3.81 2.16 -9.25
N ALA A 38 -4.72 3.14 -9.21
CA ALA A 38 -4.44 4.51 -9.63
C ALA A 38 -3.33 5.14 -8.78
N TYR A 39 -3.44 5.02 -7.45
CA TYR A 39 -2.46 5.55 -6.50
C TYR A 39 -1.06 4.93 -6.70
N VAL A 40 -0.97 3.59 -6.79
CA VAL A 40 0.30 2.88 -7.03
C VAL A 40 0.96 3.33 -8.32
N LYS A 41 0.19 3.46 -9.40
CA LYS A 41 0.70 3.94 -10.70
C LYS A 41 1.29 5.33 -10.61
N ASP A 42 0.60 6.24 -9.93
CA ASP A 42 1.05 7.62 -9.79
C ASP A 42 2.27 7.74 -8.89
N GLU A 43 2.31 7.04 -7.76
CA GLU A 43 3.44 7.09 -6.85
C GLU A 43 4.72 6.53 -7.47
N PHE A 44 4.65 5.36 -8.12
CA PHE A 44 5.79 4.81 -8.85
C PHE A 44 6.22 5.71 -10.02
N ARG A 45 5.30 6.44 -10.65
CA ARG A 45 5.62 7.40 -11.72
C ARG A 45 6.35 8.62 -11.17
N ARG A 46 5.88 9.19 -10.05
CA ARG A 46 6.50 10.34 -9.38
C ARG A 46 7.92 10.04 -8.90
N HIS A 47 8.17 8.80 -8.49
CA HIS A 47 9.47 8.39 -7.94
C HIS A 47 10.47 7.84 -8.98
N LYS A 48 10.14 7.87 -10.29
CA LYS A 48 11.05 7.37 -11.34
C LYS A 48 12.40 8.11 -11.40
N THR A 49 12.39 9.39 -11.06
CA THR A 49 13.55 10.29 -11.14
C THR A 49 13.95 10.83 -9.77
N ALA A 50 13.53 10.17 -8.69
CA ALA A 50 13.90 10.56 -7.33
C ALA A 50 15.41 10.39 -7.11
N ALA A 51 15.98 11.20 -6.21
CA ALA A 51 17.37 11.04 -5.78
C ALA A 51 17.59 9.61 -5.22
N PRO A 52 18.79 9.02 -5.39
CA PRO A 52 19.04 7.63 -4.99
C PRO A 52 18.64 7.30 -3.55
N GLU A 53 18.91 8.19 -2.60
CA GLU A 53 18.57 8.00 -1.18
C GLU A 53 17.06 7.96 -0.96
N LEU A 54 16.32 8.88 -1.58
CA LEU A 54 14.85 8.91 -1.52
C LEU A 54 14.24 7.70 -2.24
N ALA A 55 14.84 7.26 -3.35
CA ALA A 55 14.42 6.08 -4.07
C ALA A 55 14.59 4.80 -3.22
N LEU A 56 15.68 4.70 -2.44
CA LEU A 56 15.88 3.58 -1.52
C LEU A 56 14.85 3.57 -0.40
N LEU A 57 14.59 4.72 0.23
CA LEU A 57 13.54 4.84 1.24
C LEU A 57 12.16 4.49 0.67
N PHE A 58 11.83 5.02 -0.50
CA PHE A 58 10.60 4.69 -1.22
C PHE A 58 10.48 3.18 -1.43
N LEU A 59 11.50 2.53 -1.99
CA LEU A 59 11.46 1.10 -2.26
C LEU A 59 11.33 0.26 -0.98
N LYS A 60 11.93 0.71 0.13
CA LYS A 60 11.78 0.06 1.44
C LYS A 60 10.32 0.10 1.91
N GLU A 61 9.73 1.28 2.01
CA GLU A 61 8.33 1.46 2.45
C GLU A 61 7.34 0.68 1.58
N TRP A 62 7.55 0.71 0.26
CA TRP A 62 6.71 -0.01 -0.70
C TRP A 62 6.89 -1.53 -0.63
N THR A 63 8.07 -2.01 -0.22
CA THR A 63 8.32 -3.43 0.04
C THR A 63 7.61 -3.88 1.32
N GLU A 64 7.61 -3.05 2.36
CA GLU A 64 6.88 -3.31 3.60
C GLU A 64 5.37 -3.36 3.33
N TYR A 65 4.84 -2.40 2.57
CA TYR A 65 3.44 -2.40 2.10
C TYR A 65 3.10 -3.67 1.33
N CYS A 66 3.91 -4.05 0.34
CA CYS A 66 3.70 -5.28 -0.42
C CYS A 66 3.74 -6.53 0.46
N THR A 67 4.61 -6.56 1.46
CA THR A 67 4.73 -7.66 2.41
C THR A 67 3.49 -7.78 3.28
N MET A 68 2.99 -6.67 3.82
CA MET A 68 1.72 -6.61 4.55
C MET A 68 0.55 -7.13 3.71
N LEU A 69 0.39 -6.59 2.49
CA LEU A 69 -0.67 -7.05 1.59
C LEU A 69 -0.57 -8.54 1.29
N SER A 70 0.64 -9.07 1.11
CA SER A 70 0.81 -10.50 0.80
C SER A 70 0.44 -11.45 1.95
N LYS A 71 0.41 -10.95 3.20
CA LYS A 71 -0.07 -11.71 4.37
C LYS A 71 -1.60 -11.70 4.44
N GLN A 72 -2.24 -10.62 3.99
CA GLN A 72 -3.69 -10.40 4.08
C GLN A 72 -4.43 -10.88 2.84
N LEU A 73 -3.80 -10.80 1.67
CA LEU A 73 -4.42 -11.01 0.36
C LEU A 73 -3.76 -12.18 -0.38
N SER A 74 -4.61 -12.93 -1.06
CA SER A 74 -4.21 -13.90 -2.07
C SER A 74 -4.84 -13.55 -3.42
N ASN A 75 -4.41 -14.21 -4.49
CA ASN A 75 -5.06 -14.08 -5.81
C ASN A 75 -6.54 -14.55 -5.81
N LYS A 76 -7.00 -15.19 -4.73
CA LYS A 76 -8.39 -15.65 -4.55
C LYS A 76 -9.21 -14.70 -3.67
N GLY A 77 -8.65 -13.58 -3.22
CA GLY A 77 -9.29 -12.66 -2.29
C GLY A 77 -8.60 -12.60 -0.93
N LEU A 78 -9.31 -11.96 0.01
CA LEU A 78 -8.92 -11.81 1.41
C LEU A 78 -8.73 -13.17 2.08
N VAL A 79 -7.63 -13.33 2.80
CA VAL A 79 -7.37 -14.52 3.62
C VAL A 79 -8.39 -14.56 4.77
N LYS A 80 -8.98 -15.73 5.01
CA LYS A 80 -10.06 -15.91 5.98
C LYS A 80 -9.64 -15.43 7.38
N GLY A 81 -10.46 -14.59 7.99
CA GLY A 81 -10.23 -14.05 9.33
C GLY A 81 -9.29 -12.85 9.40
N LEU A 82 -8.78 -12.36 8.26
CA LEU A 82 -7.99 -11.14 8.20
C LEU A 82 -8.81 -9.98 7.62
N SER A 83 -8.49 -8.77 8.04
CA SER A 83 -8.92 -7.52 7.40
C SER A 83 -7.80 -6.97 6.51
N VAL A 84 -8.17 -6.09 5.58
CA VAL A 84 -7.19 -5.36 4.75
C VAL A 84 -6.70 -4.14 5.52
N GLY A 85 -5.39 -3.92 5.48
CA GLY A 85 -4.75 -2.78 6.14
C GLY A 85 -4.29 -3.10 7.55
N LYS A 86 -3.68 -2.10 8.20
CA LYS A 86 -3.25 -2.15 9.59
C LYS A 86 -3.84 -0.94 10.32
N ASP A 87 -4.06 -1.09 11.61
CA ASP A 87 -4.39 0.06 12.46
C ASP A 87 -3.19 1.01 12.51
N LEU A 88 -3.47 2.30 12.72
CA LEU A 88 -2.43 3.30 12.91
C LEU A 88 -1.89 3.18 14.33
N ASP A 89 -0.57 3.08 14.45
CA ASP A 89 0.07 3.08 15.77
C ASP A 89 -0.03 4.48 16.40
N PRO A 90 -0.15 4.60 17.74
CA PRO A 90 -0.27 5.90 18.41
C PRO A 90 0.84 6.88 18.02
N GLU A 91 2.07 6.40 17.89
CA GLU A 91 3.22 7.20 17.49
C GLU A 91 3.08 7.73 16.06
N GLN A 92 2.45 6.98 15.16
CA GLN A 92 2.16 7.44 13.80
C GLN A 92 1.11 8.54 13.80
N ILE A 93 0.13 8.48 14.71
CA ILE A 93 -0.91 9.51 14.87
C ILE A 93 -0.29 10.80 15.42
N GLU A 94 0.58 10.70 16.42
CA GLU A 94 1.27 11.85 17.01
C GLU A 94 2.24 12.54 16.03
N ALA A 95 2.82 11.77 15.10
CA ALA A 95 3.69 12.31 14.05
C ALA A 95 2.94 13.05 12.92
N LEU A 96 1.60 12.98 12.87
CA LEU A 96 0.83 13.70 11.87
C LEU A 96 0.74 15.19 12.18
N GLU A 97 0.85 16.00 11.13
CA GLU A 97 0.53 17.42 11.20
C GLU A 97 -0.95 17.62 11.57
N GLU A 98 -1.25 18.66 12.35
CA GLU A 98 -2.59 18.94 12.89
C GLU A 98 -3.68 18.96 11.80
N GLN A 99 -3.39 19.55 10.64
CA GLN A 99 -4.34 19.59 9.52
C GLN A 99 -4.66 18.18 8.98
N LYS A 100 -3.67 17.29 8.90
CA LYS A 100 -3.86 15.91 8.43
C LYS A 100 -4.59 15.08 9.47
N LEU A 101 -4.31 15.32 10.74
CA LEU A 101 -5.02 14.69 11.84
C LEU A 101 -6.51 15.07 11.84
N PHE A 102 -6.81 16.35 11.60
CA PHE A 102 -8.19 16.82 11.48
C PHE A 102 -8.92 16.17 10.30
N GLN A 103 -8.31 16.13 9.10
CA GLN A 103 -8.89 15.46 7.93
C GLN A 103 -9.14 13.96 8.19
N LEU A 104 -8.20 13.27 8.86
CA LEU A 104 -8.37 11.87 9.23
C LEU A 104 -9.54 11.68 10.20
N TYR A 105 -9.71 12.60 11.15
CA TYR A 105 -10.82 12.58 12.09
C TYR A 105 -12.17 12.81 11.41
N GLU A 106 -12.26 13.78 10.48
CA GLU A 106 -13.47 13.99 9.68
C GLU A 106 -13.83 12.76 8.85
N LEU A 107 -12.83 12.14 8.21
CA LEU A 107 -13.02 10.91 7.44
C LEU A 107 -13.56 9.78 8.32
N LYS A 108 -13.04 9.62 9.55
CA LYS A 108 -13.53 8.63 10.51
C LYS A 108 -15.01 8.84 10.84
N GLN A 109 -15.39 10.09 11.17
CA GLN A 109 -16.77 10.41 11.52
C GLN A 109 -17.74 10.12 10.37
N GLU A 110 -17.38 10.49 9.13
CA GLU A 110 -18.21 10.23 7.96
C GLU A 110 -18.34 8.72 7.67
N ALA A 111 -17.27 7.95 7.85
CA ALA A 111 -17.31 6.50 7.71
C ALA A 111 -18.22 5.82 8.75
N GLU A 112 -18.22 6.30 10.00
CA GLU A 112 -19.10 5.81 11.07
C GLU A 112 -20.57 6.12 10.79
N LYS A 113 -20.89 7.35 10.36
CA LYS A 113 -22.23 7.74 9.93
C LYS A 113 -22.73 6.86 8.79
N TRP A 114 -21.87 6.55 7.82
CA TRP A 114 -22.22 5.67 6.70
C TRP A 114 -22.57 4.25 7.15
N LYS A 115 -21.82 3.68 8.10
CA LYS A 115 -22.13 2.35 8.66
C LYS A 115 -23.50 2.34 9.34
N GLN A 116 -23.84 3.38 10.10
CA GLN A 116 -25.14 3.51 10.77
C GLN A 116 -26.31 3.59 9.79
N ARG A 117 -26.13 4.26 8.64
CA ARG A 117 -27.18 4.36 7.59
C ARG A 117 -27.45 3.05 6.85
N LYS A 118 -26.52 2.10 6.90
CA LYS A 118 -26.61 0.81 6.20
C LYS A 118 -27.04 -0.35 7.11
N SER A 119 -27.04 -0.14 8.42
CA SER A 119 -27.51 -1.09 9.44
C SER A 119 -29.00 -0.97 9.66
#